data_AF-A0A662VHL0-F1
#
_entry.id   AF-A0A662VHL0-F1
#
_cell.length_a   1.000
_cell.length_b   1.000
_cell.length_c   1.000
_cell.angle_alpha   90.00
_cell.angle_beta   90.00
_cell.angle_gamma   90.00
#
_symmetry.space_group_name_H-M   'P 1'
#
loop_
_entity.id
_entity.type
_entity.pdbx_description
1 polymer ?
#
loop_
_entity_poly.entity_id
_entity_poly.type
_entity_poly.pdbx_seq_one_letter_code
_entity_poly.pdbx_strand_id
1 'polypeptide(L)'
;AVELVVKSGADYVKTSTGFIAGGATIHDVALLRRSAKNRVKVKAAGGIRHALDALAMIEAGASRIGTSTGDKIIEEFIKLKESI
;
A
#
# COMPACT_ATOMS: atom_id res chain seq x y z
N ALA A 1 15.20 7.53 -3.64
CA ALA A 1 15.03 6.58 -2.52
C ALA A 1 14.95 5.13 -2.99
N VAL A 2 13.99 4.75 -3.85
CA VAL A 2 13.78 3.33 -4.27
C VAL A 2 15.04 2.64 -4.79
N GLU A 3 15.83 3.30 -5.66
CA GLU A 3 17.07 2.71 -6.18
C GLU A 3 18.09 2.36 -5.08
N LEU A 4 18.17 3.16 -4.02
CA LEU A 4 19.06 2.87 -2.89
C LEU A 4 18.57 1.66 -2.10
N VAL A 5 17.25 1.53 -1.92
CA VAL A 5 16.64 0.38 -1.23
C VAL A 5 16.82 -0.92 -2.03
N VAL A 6 16.73 -0.85 -3.36
CA VAL A 6 17.06 -1.99 -4.23
C VAL A 6 18.52 -2.38 -4.05
N LYS A 7 19.45 -1.41 -4.08
CA LYS A 7 20.88 -1.67 -3.89
C LYS A 7 21.23 -2.20 -2.50
N SER A 8 20.46 -1.84 -1.47
CA SER A 8 20.67 -2.36 -0.11
C SER A 8 20.17 -3.80 0.08
N GLY A 9 19.46 -4.38 -0.90
CA GLY A 9 18.91 -5.74 -0.82
C GLY A 9 17.68 -5.87 0.06
N ALA A 10 16.97 -4.78 0.36
CA ALA A 10 15.75 -4.86 1.16
C ALA A 10 14.56 -5.35 0.33
N ASP A 11 13.65 -6.10 0.94
CA ASP A 11 12.50 -6.71 0.25
C ASP A 11 11.37 -5.73 -0.08
N TYR A 12 11.23 -4.66 0.72
CA TYR A 12 10.14 -3.69 0.60
C TYR A 12 10.61 -2.24 0.69
N VAL A 13 9.95 -1.38 -0.08
CA VAL A 13 9.84 0.05 0.18
C VAL A 13 8.48 0.35 0.80
N LYS A 14 8.42 1.32 1.71
CA LYS A 14 7.21 1.71 2.42
C LYS A 14 6.90 3.20 2.17
N THR A 15 5.63 3.53 2.00
CA THR A 15 5.13 4.91 1.80
C THR A 15 5.31 5.78 3.04
N SER A 16 4.52 5.57 4.10
CA SER A 16 4.43 6.54 5.22
C SER A 16 4.52 5.88 6.60
N THR A 17 5.08 6.61 7.57
CA THR A 17 5.22 6.13 8.96
C THR A 17 3.88 6.08 9.70
N GLY A 18 2.98 7.02 9.39
CA GLY A 18 1.70 7.22 10.09
C GLY A 18 1.77 8.22 11.25
N PHE A 19 2.94 8.83 11.51
CA PHE A 19 3.14 9.76 12.63
C PHE A 19 3.25 11.24 12.20
N ILE A 20 3.58 11.48 10.93
CA ILE A 20 3.63 12.83 10.35
C ILE A 20 2.41 13.05 9.46
N ALA A 21 2.07 14.31 9.22
CA ALA A 21 1.00 14.67 8.29
C ALA A 21 1.27 14.06 6.90
N GLY A 22 0.23 13.54 6.27
CA GLY A 22 0.32 12.77 5.03
C GLY A 22 0.19 11.26 5.25
N GLY A 23 -0.27 10.56 4.21
CA GLY A 23 -0.53 9.12 4.23
C GLY A 23 -0.06 8.47 2.94
N ALA A 24 -0.47 7.24 2.69
CA ALA A 24 -0.29 6.64 1.38
C ALA A 24 -1.28 7.27 0.39
N THR A 25 -0.79 7.72 -0.77
CA THR A 25 -1.64 8.08 -1.90
C THR A 25 -1.48 7.06 -3.03
N ILE A 26 -2.51 6.93 -3.87
CA ILE A 26 -2.48 6.09 -5.08
C ILE A 26 -1.30 6.53 -5.98
N HIS A 27 -1.07 7.83 -6.11
CA HIS A 27 0.03 8.38 -6.89
C HIS A 27 1.40 7.93 -6.36
N ASP A 28 1.61 8.00 -5.04
CA ASP A 28 2.87 7.60 -4.42
C ASP A 28 3.13 6.10 -4.60
N VAL A 29 2.10 5.27 -4.40
CA VAL A 29 2.23 3.81 -4.60
C VAL A 29 2.59 3.50 -6.05
N ALA A 30 1.90 4.11 -7.02
CA ALA A 30 2.17 3.92 -8.43
C ALA A 30 3.58 4.40 -8.81
N LEU A 31 4.03 5.53 -8.24
CA LEU A 31 5.39 6.04 -8.44
C LEU A 31 6.44 5.06 -7.88
N LEU A 32 6.29 4.62 -6.64
CA LEU A 32 7.18 3.64 -6.02
C LEU A 32 7.23 2.34 -6.82
N ARG A 33 6.07 1.85 -7.29
CA ARG A 33 5.97 0.64 -8.11
C ARG A 33 6.73 0.79 -9.42
N ARG A 34 6.56 1.91 -10.13
CA ARG A 34 7.28 2.21 -11.38
C ARG A 34 8.79 2.28 -11.15
N SER A 35 9.25 2.94 -10.09
CA SER A 35 10.67 3.00 -9.75
C SER A 35 11.25 1.64 -9.34
N ALA A 36 10.46 0.83 -8.63
CA ALA A 36 10.91 -0.48 -8.16
C ALA A 36 11.17 -1.45 -9.31
N LYS A 37 10.41 -1.38 -10.41
CA LYS A 37 10.54 -2.27 -11.58
C LYS A 37 10.61 -3.75 -11.18
N ASN A 38 9.74 -4.18 -10.26
CA ASN A 38 9.71 -5.52 -9.66
C ASN A 38 10.94 -5.95 -8.84
N ARG A 39 11.97 -5.11 -8.67
CA ARG A 39 13.18 -5.45 -7.89
C ARG A 39 13.00 -5.35 -6.39
N VAL A 40 11.98 -4.59 -5.94
CA VAL A 40 11.59 -4.44 -4.54
C VAL A 40 10.07 -4.32 -4.47
N LYS A 41 9.45 -4.87 -3.42
CA LYS A 41 7.99 -4.82 -3.25
C LYS A 41 7.56 -3.49 -2.64
N VAL A 42 6.30 -3.11 -2.83
CA VAL A 42 5.76 -1.85 -2.29
C VAL A 42 4.79 -2.15 -1.15
N LYS A 43 4.99 -1.51 0.00
CA LYS A 43 4.04 -1.49 1.12
C LYS A 43 3.35 -0.12 1.21
N ALA A 44 2.05 -0.09 0.98
CA ALA A 44 1.21 1.09 1.21
C ALA A 44 0.82 1.13 2.70
N ALA A 45 1.06 2.25 3.39
CA ALA A 45 0.75 2.40 4.80
C ALA A 45 0.46 3.86 5.16
N GLY A 46 -0.50 4.07 6.06
CA GLY A 46 -0.93 5.39 6.54
C GLY A 46 -2.25 5.83 5.89
N GLY A 47 -3.29 5.97 6.70
CA GLY A 47 -4.61 6.47 6.27
C GLY A 47 -5.53 5.46 5.59
N ILE A 48 -5.09 4.22 5.34
CA ILE A 48 -5.88 3.18 4.64
C ILE A 48 -6.85 2.54 5.64
N ARG A 49 -8.13 2.88 5.59
CA ARG A 49 -9.13 2.46 6.59
C ARG A 49 -10.29 1.65 6.02
N HIS A 50 -10.54 1.75 4.72
CA HIS A 50 -11.68 1.09 4.06
C HIS A 50 -11.23 0.06 3.03
N ALA A 51 -12.11 -0.88 2.71
CA ALA A 51 -11.87 -1.92 1.71
C ALA A 51 -11.50 -1.35 0.34
N LEU A 52 -12.24 -0.33 -0.11
CA LEU A 52 -11.99 0.31 -1.41
C LEU A 52 -10.63 1.03 -1.45
N ASP A 53 -10.21 1.66 -0.34
CA ASP A 53 -8.87 2.27 -0.26
C ASP A 53 -7.79 1.20 -0.42
N ALA A 54 -7.92 0.07 0.28
CA ALA A 54 -6.97 -1.02 0.22
C ALA A 54 -6.88 -1.63 -1.19
N LEU A 55 -8.03 -1.84 -1.85
CA LEU A 55 -8.11 -2.32 -3.22
C LEU A 55 -7.44 -1.35 -4.20
N ALA A 56 -7.72 -0.05 -4.09
CA ALA A 56 -7.09 0.97 -4.93
C ALA A 56 -5.56 1.01 -4.77
N MET A 57 -5.05 0.82 -3.55
CA MET A 57 -3.60 0.73 -3.31
C MET A 57 -2.99 -0.54 -3.92
N ILE A 58 -3.69 -1.68 -3.85
CA ILE A 58 -3.26 -2.93 -4.49
C ILE A 58 -3.20 -2.76 -6.01
N GLU A 59 -4.25 -2.17 -6.60
CA GLU A 59 -4.32 -1.88 -8.04
C GLU A 59 -3.21 -0.93 -8.49
N ALA A 60 -2.87 0.09 -7.67
CA ALA A 60 -1.75 0.98 -7.90
C ALA A 60 -0.37 0.27 -7.84
N GLY A 61 -0.32 -0.96 -7.33
CA GLY A 61 0.87 -1.81 -7.31
C GLY A 61 1.44 -2.11 -5.93
N ALA A 62 0.70 -1.83 -4.84
CA ALA A 62 1.09 -2.28 -3.52
C ALA A 62 1.00 -3.81 -3.42
N SER A 63 2.05 -4.44 -2.89
CA SER A 63 2.07 -5.88 -2.58
C SER A 63 1.70 -6.16 -1.12
N ARG A 64 1.61 -5.10 -0.30
CA ARG A 64 1.24 -5.19 1.12
C ARG A 64 0.57 -3.91 1.58
N ILE A 65 -0.45 -4.07 2.44
CA ILE A 65 -1.12 -2.97 3.13
C ILE A 65 -0.67 -2.95 4.60
N GLY A 66 -0.39 -1.76 5.13
CA GLY A 66 -0.19 -1.49 6.55
C GLY A 66 -1.32 -0.63 7.09
N THR A 67 -2.12 -1.19 7.99
CA THR A 67 -3.30 -0.54 8.59
C THR A 67 -3.52 -1.07 10.00
N SER A 68 -4.19 -0.29 10.85
CA SER A 68 -4.64 -0.68 12.19
C SER A 68 -6.10 -1.13 12.21
N THR A 69 -6.82 -1.07 11.09
CA THR A 69 -8.24 -1.42 10.97
C THR A 69 -8.46 -2.58 10.00
N GLY A 70 -7.55 -3.57 10.04
CA GLY A 70 -7.56 -4.69 9.11
C GLY A 70 -8.80 -5.58 9.23
N ASP A 71 -9.30 -5.75 10.45
CA ASP A 71 -10.58 -6.39 10.76
C ASP A 71 -11.73 -5.75 9.97
N LYS A 72 -11.90 -4.44 10.08
CA LYS A 72 -12.97 -3.69 9.40
C LYS A 72 -12.86 -3.75 7.88
N ILE A 73 -11.65 -3.63 7.35
CA ILE A 73 -11.38 -3.73 5.91
C ILE A 73 -11.82 -5.08 5.36
N ILE A 74 -11.55 -6.16 6.09
CA ILE A 74 -11.95 -7.51 5.68
C ILE A 74 -13.47 -7.68 5.76
N GLU A 75 -14.12 -7.21 6.84
CA GLU A 75 -15.59 -7.23 6.94
C GLU A 75 -16.27 -6.45 5.81
N GLU A 76 -15.78 -5.24 5.49
CA GLU A 76 -16.28 -4.44 4.38
C GLU A 76 -16.07 -5.15 3.04
N PHE A 77 -14.91 -5.77 2.82
CA PHE A 77 -14.61 -6.50 1.59
C PHE A 77 -15.53 -7.70 1.38
N ILE A 78 -15.82 -8.47 2.44
CA ILE A 78 -16.73 -9.62 2.37
C ILE A 78 -18.12 -9.14 1.94
N LYS A 79 -18.65 -8.09 2.58
CA LYS A 79 -19.96 -7.51 2.21
C LYS A 79 -20.02 -7.01 0.78
N LEU A 80 -18.96 -6.34 0.31
CA LEU A 80 -18.85 -5.88 -1.08
C LEU A 80 -18.89 -7.05 -2.04
N LYS A 81 -18.17 -8.14 -1.75
CA LYS A 81 -18.14 -9.34 -2.59
C LYS A 81 -19.48 -10.06 -2.65
N GLU A 82 -20.26 -10.06 -1.57
CA GLU A 82 -21.60 -10.66 -1.52
C GLU A 82 -22.67 -9.82 -2.25
N SER A 83 -22.37 -8.56 -2.54
CA SER A 83 -23.28 -7.61 -3.21
C SER A 83 -23.11 -7.58 -4.74
N ILE A 84 -22.22 -8.41 -5.30
CA ILE A 84 -21.89 -8.51 -6.74
C ILE A 84 -22.22 -9.93 -7.20
#